data_AF-A0A8R7R9L7-F1
#
_entry.id   AF-A0A8R7R9L7-F1
#
_cell.length_a   1.000
_cell.length_b   1.000
_cell.length_c   1.000
_cell.angle_alpha   90.00
_cell.angle_beta   90.00
_cell.angle_gamma   90.00
#
_symmetry.space_group_name_H-M   'P 1'
#
loop_
_entity.id
_entity.type
_entity.pdbx_description
1 polymer ?
#
loop_
_entity_poly.entity_id
_entity_poly.type
_entity_poly.pdbx_seq_one_letter_code
_entity_poly.pdbx_strand_id
1 'polypeptide(L)'
;MAEFFGDMKEKCSQCVEIKDMDAEVFKALLQFIYTDTMPELRQREWDAEDEAEYEQQEEADAKAVTVMAQHLLAAADRCGLDRLKHICAGKLSSSINVDTAATTLALAEQHNCPELKTRCVQFIIRTPATLDAVLATEGYKHLEASCPLVVIDLLKAAHGRK
;
A
#
# COMPACT_ATOMS: atom_id res chain seq x y z
N MET A 1 4.32 -4.83 -20.37
CA MET A 1 5.47 -4.09 -20.95
C MET A 1 5.27 -3.94 -22.45
N ALA A 2 4.72 -2.80 -22.89
CA ALA A 2 4.58 -2.46 -24.32
C ALA A 2 5.50 -1.30 -24.75
N GLU A 3 6.04 -0.53 -23.81
CA GLU A 3 6.79 0.71 -24.09
C GLU A 3 8.12 0.47 -24.82
N PHE A 4 8.76 -0.68 -24.62
CA PHE A 4 10.01 -1.04 -25.29
C PHE A 4 9.83 -1.92 -26.55
N PHE A 5 8.59 -2.29 -26.88
CA PHE A 5 8.29 -3.18 -28.02
C PHE A 5 7.30 -2.51 -28.97
N GLY A 6 7.71 -2.31 -30.23
CA GLY A 6 6.91 -1.65 -31.27
C GLY A 6 7.54 -0.34 -31.76
N ASP A 7 6.82 0.39 -32.61
CA ASP A 7 7.23 1.71 -33.13
C ASP A 7 6.88 2.84 -32.15
N MET A 8 7.25 2.69 -30.87
CA MET A 8 7.08 3.74 -29.86
C MET A 8 8.31 4.65 -29.80
N LYS A 9 8.08 5.93 -29.47
CA LYS A 9 9.10 6.99 -29.52
C LYS A 9 10.27 6.72 -28.57
N GLU A 10 10.06 5.97 -27.48
CA GLU A 10 11.11 5.61 -26.52
C GLU A 10 12.21 4.73 -27.14
N LYS A 11 11.90 3.96 -28.18
CA LYS A 11 12.87 3.09 -28.88
C LYS A 11 14.04 3.87 -29.50
N CYS A 12 13.79 5.09 -29.98
CA CYS A 12 14.82 5.92 -30.62
C CYS A 12 15.60 6.78 -29.63
N SER A 13 15.07 7.01 -28.43
CA SER A 13 15.69 7.89 -27.43
C SER A 13 16.41 7.15 -26.30
N GLN A 14 16.22 5.83 -26.16
CA GLN A 14 16.78 5.01 -25.05
C GLN A 14 16.54 5.62 -23.65
N CYS A 15 15.49 6.44 -23.52
CA CYS A 15 15.20 7.22 -22.32
C CYS A 15 13.69 7.17 -22.08
N VAL A 16 13.32 6.87 -20.83
CA VAL A 16 11.93 6.86 -20.37
C VAL A 16 11.83 7.84 -19.20
N GLU A 17 10.96 8.83 -19.33
CA GLU A 17 10.70 9.82 -18.28
C GLU A 17 9.58 9.31 -17.37
N ILE A 18 9.88 9.14 -16.07
CA ILE A 18 8.90 8.70 -15.06
C ILE A 18 8.52 9.92 -14.22
N LYS A 19 7.26 10.40 -14.34
CA LYS A 19 6.78 11.60 -13.64
C LYS A 19 6.01 11.31 -12.35
N ASP A 20 5.34 10.16 -12.27
CA ASP A 20 4.39 9.88 -11.20
C ASP A 20 4.94 8.88 -10.18
N MET A 21 6.25 8.93 -9.92
CA MET A 21 6.91 8.07 -8.94
C MET A 21 8.04 8.81 -8.24
N ASP A 22 8.06 8.77 -6.91
CA ASP A 22 9.15 9.32 -6.12
C ASP A 22 10.46 8.55 -6.35
N ALA A 23 11.59 9.26 -6.27
CA ALA A 23 12.91 8.70 -6.53
C ALA A 23 13.26 7.53 -5.60
N GLU A 24 12.86 7.60 -4.33
CA GLU A 24 13.10 6.53 -3.36
C GLU A 24 12.30 5.27 -3.66
N VAL A 25 11.04 5.44 -4.07
CA VAL A 25 10.15 4.34 -4.48
C VAL A 25 10.67 3.69 -5.75
N PHE A 26 11.11 4.50 -6.72
CA PHE A 26 11.70 4.00 -7.95
C PHE A 26 13.02 3.26 -7.71
N LYS A 27 13.88 3.77 -6.82
CA LYS A 27 15.10 3.07 -6.41
C LYS A 27 14.79 1.71 -5.79
N ALA A 28 13.79 1.65 -4.91
CA ALA A 28 13.35 0.41 -4.28
C ALA A 28 12.77 -0.59 -5.30
N LEU A 29 11.99 -0.10 -6.28
CA LEU A 29 11.46 -0.87 -7.39
C LEU A 29 12.60 -1.48 -8.24
N LEU A 30 13.59 -0.66 -8.61
CA LEU A 30 14.75 -1.11 -9.38
C LEU A 30 15.57 -2.15 -8.62
N GLN A 31 15.79 -1.96 -7.32
CA GLN A 31 16.45 -2.98 -6.50
C GLN A 31 15.70 -4.31 -6.61
N PHE A 32 14.39 -4.32 -6.39
CA PHE A 32 13.60 -5.55 -6.53
C PHE A 32 13.70 -6.18 -7.94
N ILE A 33 13.64 -5.39 -9.01
CA ILE A 33 13.77 -5.90 -10.38
C ILE A 33 15.12 -6.62 -10.59
N TYR A 34 16.20 -6.10 -10.02
CA TYR A 34 17.55 -6.61 -10.24
C TYR A 34 18.00 -7.68 -9.23
N THR A 35 17.47 -7.66 -8.01
CA THR A 35 17.92 -8.53 -6.90
C THR A 35 16.84 -9.47 -6.37
N ASP A 36 15.59 -9.32 -6.81
CA ASP A 36 14.41 -10.04 -6.31
C ASP A 36 14.19 -9.93 -4.78
N THR A 37 14.91 -8.99 -4.14
CA THR A 37 14.85 -8.69 -2.71
C THR A 37 14.06 -7.42 -2.49
N MET A 38 13.12 -7.45 -1.55
CA MET A 38 12.49 -6.21 -1.10
C MET A 38 13.56 -5.41 -0.38
N PRO A 39 13.74 -4.11 -0.67
CA PRO A 39 14.63 -3.28 0.12
C PRO A 39 14.21 -3.44 1.58
N GLU A 40 15.17 -3.81 2.42
CA GLU A 40 14.96 -3.78 3.86
C GLU A 40 14.70 -2.31 4.20
N LEU A 41 13.41 -1.96 4.33
CA LEU A 41 12.97 -0.64 4.80
C LEU A 41 13.41 -0.39 6.26
N ARG A 42 14.09 -1.36 6.87
CA ARG A 42 14.87 -1.23 8.09
C ARG A 42 16.35 -1.22 7.73
N GLN A 43 16.98 -0.05 7.79
CA GLN A 43 18.19 0.20 8.58
C GLN A 43 18.85 1.48 8.07
N ARG A 44 18.62 2.57 8.79
CA ARG A 44 19.75 3.43 9.12
C ARG A 44 20.55 2.62 10.13
N GLU A 45 21.63 1.97 9.68
CA GLU A 45 22.62 1.43 10.62
C GLU A 45 23.15 2.57 11.49
N TRP A 46 23.11 2.36 12.80
CA TRP A 46 24.11 2.75 13.82
C TRP A 46 24.48 4.25 13.87
N ASP A 47 24.08 5.00 14.90
CA ASP A 47 24.88 5.19 16.12
C ASP A 47 23.99 5.36 17.37
N ALA A 48 24.41 4.75 18.49
CA ALA A 48 23.85 4.89 19.84
C ALA A 48 23.98 6.35 20.36
N GLU A 49 23.30 6.88 21.38
CA GLU A 49 22.81 6.40 22.67
C GLU A 49 21.75 7.42 23.17
N ASP A 50 20.47 7.06 23.41
CA ASP A 50 19.60 7.80 24.36
C ASP A 50 18.26 7.10 24.68
N GLU A 51 18.21 6.33 25.77
CA GLU A 51 17.15 5.35 26.15
C GLU A 51 15.73 5.92 26.42
N ALA A 52 15.51 7.23 26.37
CA ALA A 52 14.24 7.86 26.74
C ALA A 52 13.40 8.43 25.56
N GLU A 53 13.93 8.46 24.33
CA GLU A 53 13.23 8.96 23.12
C GLU A 53 12.66 7.84 22.22
N TYR A 54 12.83 6.57 22.59
CA TYR A 54 12.65 5.43 21.68
C TYR A 54 11.21 5.05 21.32
N GLU A 55 10.21 5.27 22.19
CA GLU A 55 8.84 4.81 21.91
C GLU A 55 8.14 5.59 20.77
N GLN A 56 8.48 6.88 20.59
CA GLN A 56 7.91 7.72 19.54
C GLN A 56 8.59 7.51 18.18
N GLN A 57 9.87 7.14 18.20
CA GLN A 57 10.67 6.91 16.99
C GLN A 57 10.30 5.58 16.31
N GLU A 58 9.97 4.54 17.09
CA GLU A 58 9.58 3.23 16.56
C GLU A 58 8.22 3.26 15.83
N GLU A 59 7.26 4.03 16.34
CA GLU A 59 5.95 4.21 15.71
C GLU A 59 6.05 5.05 14.42
N ALA A 60 6.95 6.04 14.41
CA ALA A 60 7.26 6.84 13.22
C ALA A 60 7.93 5.99 12.13
N ASP A 61 8.87 5.13 12.48
CA ASP A 61 9.54 4.21 11.56
C ASP A 61 8.55 3.17 10.99
N ALA A 62 7.67 2.62 11.84
CA ALA A 62 6.61 1.71 11.38
C ALA A 62 5.65 2.39 10.39
N LYS A 63 5.27 3.64 10.66
CA LYS A 63 4.42 4.44 9.77
C LYS A 63 5.13 4.73 8.44
N ALA A 64 6.40 5.10 8.45
CA ALA A 64 7.19 5.29 7.23
C ALA A 64 7.26 4.01 6.39
N VAL A 65 7.43 2.84 7.02
CA VAL A 65 7.40 1.54 6.33
C VAL A 65 6.04 1.28 5.67
N THR A 66 4.93 1.62 6.34
CA THR A 66 3.60 1.47 5.72
C THR A 66 3.42 2.37 4.52
N VAL A 67 3.82 3.64 4.61
CA VAL A 67 3.74 4.60 3.51
C VAL A 67 4.59 4.14 2.32
N MET A 68 5.81 3.69 2.56
CA MET A 68 6.66 3.11 1.51
C MET A 68 6.03 1.88 0.85
N ALA A 69 5.38 1.00 1.63
CA ALA A 69 4.67 -0.15 1.08
C ALA A 69 3.45 0.26 0.23
N GLN A 70 2.75 1.35 0.57
CA GLN A 70 1.66 1.91 -0.23
C GLN A 70 2.17 2.44 -1.58
N HIS A 71 3.24 3.23 -1.57
CA HIS A 71 3.82 3.76 -2.81
C HIS A 71 4.44 2.66 -3.68
N LEU A 72 5.10 1.67 -3.08
CA LEU A 72 5.62 0.52 -3.80
C LEU A 72 4.52 -0.35 -4.40
N LEU A 73 3.37 -0.48 -3.72
CA LEU A 73 2.21 -1.18 -4.28
C LEU A 73 1.73 -0.50 -5.56
N ALA A 74 1.61 0.84 -5.54
CA ALA A 74 1.22 1.62 -6.70
C ALA A 74 2.22 1.50 -7.86
N ALA A 75 3.52 1.56 -7.55
CA ALA A 75 4.60 1.39 -8.52
C ALA A 75 4.61 -0.04 -9.11
N ALA A 76 4.46 -1.05 -8.27
CA ALA A 76 4.42 -2.46 -8.67
C ALA A 76 3.24 -2.74 -9.60
N ASP A 77 2.06 -2.21 -9.28
CA ASP A 77 0.86 -2.35 -10.12
C ASP A 77 1.07 -1.71 -11.50
N ARG A 78 1.59 -0.47 -11.54
CA ARG A 78 1.88 0.22 -12.80
C ARG A 78 2.91 -0.51 -13.66
N CYS A 79 3.94 -1.06 -13.04
CA CYS A 79 5.01 -1.77 -13.75
C CYS A 79 4.68 -3.23 -14.05
N GLY A 80 3.55 -3.75 -13.55
CA GLY A 80 3.15 -5.15 -13.73
C GLY A 80 4.02 -6.14 -12.97
N LEU A 81 4.51 -5.77 -11.79
CA LEU A 81 5.35 -6.62 -10.93
C LEU A 81 4.49 -7.34 -9.89
N ASP A 82 3.79 -8.41 -10.31
CA ASP A 82 2.83 -9.14 -9.47
C ASP A 82 3.43 -9.66 -8.16
N ARG A 83 4.67 -10.16 -8.19
CA ARG A 83 5.35 -10.68 -6.99
C ARG A 83 5.60 -9.59 -5.96
N LEU A 84 6.08 -8.41 -6.39
CA LEU A 84 6.27 -7.25 -5.52
C LEU A 84 4.92 -6.76 -4.97
N LYS A 85 3.90 -6.73 -5.83
CA LYS A 85 2.53 -6.35 -5.45
C LYS A 85 1.99 -7.24 -4.33
N HIS A 86 2.17 -8.55 -4.40
CA HIS A 86 1.78 -9.47 -3.31
C HIS A 86 2.58 -9.24 -2.03
N ILE A 87 3.89 -8.98 -2.13
CA ILE A 87 4.74 -8.69 -0.95
C ILE A 87 4.26 -7.41 -0.25
N CYS A 88 4.04 -6.33 -1.00
CA CYS A 88 3.51 -5.07 -0.48
C CYS A 88 2.13 -5.27 0.16
N ALA A 89 1.23 -6.02 -0.49
CA ALA A 89 -0.08 -6.36 0.06
C ALA A 89 0.02 -7.15 1.37
N GLY A 90 0.93 -8.13 1.45
CA GLY A 90 1.20 -8.87 2.68
C GLY A 90 1.65 -7.97 3.82
N LYS A 91 2.56 -7.03 3.54
CA LYS A 91 3.05 -6.06 4.52
C LYS A 91 1.93 -5.15 5.03
N LEU A 92 1.13 -4.58 4.12
CA LEU A 92 -0.01 -3.72 4.46
C LEU A 92 -1.09 -4.47 5.23
N SER A 93 -1.34 -5.74 4.89
CA SER A 93 -2.31 -6.57 5.60
C SER A 93 -1.93 -6.83 7.07
N SER A 94 -0.62 -6.79 7.37
CA SER A 94 -0.10 -7.01 8.72
C SER A 94 -0.17 -5.74 9.58
N SER A 95 -0.28 -4.56 8.96
CA SER A 95 -0.36 -3.26 9.63
C SER A 95 -1.78 -2.66 9.66
N ILE A 96 -2.81 -3.46 9.37
CA ILE A 96 -4.21 -3.00 9.40
C ILE A 96 -4.59 -2.68 10.86
N ASN A 97 -4.93 -1.43 11.11
CA ASN A 97 -5.51 -0.94 12.35
C ASN A 97 -6.81 -0.15 12.04
N VAL A 98 -7.48 0.38 13.06
CA VAL A 98 -8.76 1.10 12.88
C VAL A 98 -8.59 2.33 11.98
N ASP A 99 -7.49 3.08 12.15
CA ASP A 99 -7.22 4.30 11.40
C ASP A 99 -6.76 4.04 9.95
N THR A 100 -6.06 2.91 9.73
CA THR A 100 -5.48 2.54 8.42
C THR A 100 -6.35 1.60 7.61
N ALA A 101 -7.36 0.96 8.20
CA ALA A 101 -8.19 -0.02 7.50
C ALA A 101 -8.92 0.58 6.29
N ALA A 102 -9.51 1.77 6.44
CA ALA A 102 -10.25 2.43 5.37
C ALA A 102 -9.34 2.93 4.25
N THR A 103 -8.19 3.51 4.59
CA THR A 103 -7.21 3.99 3.60
C THR A 103 -6.53 2.83 2.86
N THR A 104 -6.19 1.75 3.56
CA THR A 104 -5.63 0.53 2.96
C THR A 104 -6.65 -0.17 2.06
N LEU A 105 -7.93 -0.19 2.45
CA LEU A 105 -9.01 -0.70 1.61
C LEU A 105 -9.18 0.10 0.32
N ALA A 106 -9.10 1.44 0.39
CA ALA A 106 -9.15 2.31 -0.79
C ALA A 106 -7.99 2.00 -1.75
N LEU A 107 -6.77 1.89 -1.22
CA LEU A 107 -5.58 1.54 -2.01
C LEU A 107 -5.69 0.15 -2.65
N ALA A 108 -6.25 -0.82 -1.94
CA ALA A 108 -6.45 -2.17 -2.46
C ALA A 108 -7.40 -2.18 -3.67
N GLU A 109 -8.43 -1.34 -3.68
CA GLU A 109 -9.32 -1.19 -4.83
C GLU A 109 -8.62 -0.50 -5.99
N GLN A 110 -7.96 0.63 -5.74
CA GLN A 110 -7.30 1.44 -6.78
C GLN A 110 -6.22 0.66 -7.54
N HIS A 111 -5.47 -0.19 -6.83
CA HIS A 111 -4.39 -1.00 -7.41
C HIS A 111 -4.81 -2.44 -7.67
N ASN A 112 -6.12 -2.74 -7.74
CA ASN A 112 -6.65 -4.05 -8.09
C ASN A 112 -5.98 -5.21 -7.32
N CYS A 113 -6.00 -5.13 -5.99
CA CYS A 113 -5.46 -6.09 -5.03
C CYS A 113 -6.59 -6.82 -4.29
N PRO A 114 -7.21 -7.86 -4.87
CA PRO A 114 -8.38 -8.52 -4.29
C PRO A 114 -8.10 -9.20 -2.94
N GLU A 115 -6.89 -9.72 -2.75
CA GLU A 115 -6.47 -10.34 -1.48
C GLU A 115 -6.45 -9.33 -0.33
N LEU A 116 -5.85 -8.16 -0.56
CA LEU A 116 -5.78 -7.08 0.42
C LEU A 116 -7.18 -6.51 0.70
N LYS A 117 -8.01 -6.31 -0.33
CA LYS A 117 -9.41 -5.89 -0.20
C LYS A 117 -10.17 -6.84 0.73
N THR A 118 -10.06 -8.14 0.49
CA THR A 118 -10.74 -9.16 1.30
C THR A 118 -10.28 -9.13 2.76
N ARG A 119 -8.98 -9.01 3.01
CA ARG A 119 -8.43 -8.90 4.38
C ARG A 119 -8.93 -7.64 5.10
N CYS A 120 -8.94 -6.49 4.43
CA CYS A 120 -9.45 -5.24 5.00
C CYS A 120 -10.93 -5.34 5.32
N VAL A 121 -11.75 -5.83 4.38
CA VAL A 121 -13.19 -6.05 4.62
C VAL A 121 -13.38 -6.97 5.82
N GLN A 122 -12.73 -8.13 5.86
CA GLN A 122 -12.83 -9.08 6.97
C GLN A 122 -12.46 -8.47 8.32
N PHE A 123 -11.45 -7.60 8.37
CA PHE A 123 -11.07 -6.87 9.57
C PHE A 123 -12.16 -5.89 10.00
N ILE A 124 -12.66 -5.06 9.08
CA ILE A 124 -13.65 -4.02 9.37
C ILE A 124 -14.95 -4.64 9.88
N ILE A 125 -15.44 -5.69 9.23
CA ILE A 125 -16.69 -6.37 9.63
C ILE A 125 -16.47 -7.34 10.81
N ARG A 126 -15.26 -7.50 11.35
CA ARG A 126 -14.96 -8.52 12.37
C ARG A 126 -15.83 -8.35 13.62
N THR A 127 -15.96 -7.13 14.12
CA THR A 127 -16.85 -6.80 15.22
C THR A 127 -17.66 -5.53 14.89
N PRO A 128 -18.85 -5.35 15.48
CA PRO A 128 -19.62 -4.11 15.28
C PRO A 128 -18.84 -2.89 15.80
N ALA A 129 -18.10 -3.03 16.91
CA ALA A 129 -17.27 -1.96 17.44
C ALA A 129 -16.13 -1.53 16.48
N THR A 130 -15.50 -2.46 15.76
CA THR A 130 -14.48 -2.10 14.76
C THR A 130 -15.10 -1.39 13.56
N LEU A 131 -16.28 -1.83 13.13
CA LEU A 131 -17.01 -1.18 12.05
C LEU A 131 -17.36 0.26 12.43
N ASP A 132 -17.98 0.46 13.60
CA ASP A 132 -18.37 1.79 14.08
C ASP A 132 -17.16 2.71 14.27
N ALA A 133 -16.06 2.18 14.80
CA ALA A 133 -14.82 2.95 14.96
C ALA A 133 -14.24 3.36 13.60
N VAL A 134 -14.19 2.46 12.60
CA VAL A 134 -13.70 2.77 11.25
C VAL A 134 -14.60 3.80 10.56
N LEU A 135 -15.93 3.69 10.68
CA LEU A 135 -16.89 4.63 10.11
C LEU A 135 -16.71 6.06 10.67
N ALA A 136 -16.23 6.19 11.91
CA ALA A 136 -15.95 7.47 12.54
C ALA A 136 -14.59 8.09 12.11
N THR A 137 -13.71 7.34 11.44
CA THR A 137 -12.39 7.83 11.02
C THR A 137 -12.48 8.74 9.79
N GLU A 138 -11.55 9.69 9.69
CA GLU A 138 -11.36 10.48 8.46
C GLU A 138 -10.95 9.59 7.26
N GLY A 139 -10.33 8.44 7.53
CA GLY A 139 -9.98 7.45 6.50
C GLY A 139 -11.21 6.91 5.77
N TYR A 140 -12.34 6.73 6.46
CA TYR A 140 -13.58 6.29 5.82
C TYR A 140 -14.21 7.37 4.92
N LYS A 141 -14.15 8.64 5.33
CA LYS A 141 -14.61 9.74 4.46
C LYS A 141 -13.78 9.83 3.18
N HIS A 142 -12.47 9.60 3.27
CA HIS A 142 -11.61 9.53 2.10
C HIS A 142 -11.96 8.33 1.21
N LEU A 143 -12.26 7.16 1.80
CA LEU A 143 -12.72 5.99 1.05
C LEU A 143 -14.01 6.27 0.28
N GLU A 144 -14.98 6.95 0.88
CA GLU A 144 -16.25 7.31 0.22
C GLU A 144 -16.02 8.26 -0.97
N ALA A 145 -15.13 9.25 -0.83
CA ALA A 145 -14.80 10.18 -1.89
C ALA A 145 -14.01 9.52 -3.04
N SER A 146 -13.08 8.61 -2.71
CA SER A 146 -12.18 7.98 -3.67
C SER A 146 -12.82 6.79 -4.39
N CYS A 147 -13.58 5.95 -3.70
CA CYS A 147 -14.11 4.69 -4.23
C CYS A 147 -15.51 4.34 -3.66
N PRO A 148 -16.60 5.01 -4.13
CA PRO A 148 -17.96 4.79 -3.60
C PRO A 148 -18.46 3.35 -3.73
N LEU A 149 -18.01 2.62 -4.75
CA LEU A 149 -18.43 1.23 -5.00
C LEU A 149 -18.00 0.29 -3.88
N VAL A 150 -16.84 0.54 -3.27
CA VAL A 150 -16.30 -0.30 -2.19
C VAL A 150 -17.13 -0.16 -0.93
N VAL A 151 -17.69 1.03 -0.67
CA VAL A 151 -18.61 1.25 0.45
C VAL A 151 -19.88 0.41 0.28
N ILE A 152 -20.42 0.35 -0.93
CA ILE A 152 -21.59 -0.48 -1.24
C ILE A 152 -21.26 -1.97 -1.02
N ASP A 153 -20.10 -2.43 -1.47
CA ASP A 153 -19.65 -3.80 -1.26
C ASP A 153 -19.45 -4.13 0.22
N LEU A 154 -18.87 -3.21 0.98
CA LEU A 154 -18.70 -3.34 2.43
C LEU A 154 -20.05 -3.44 3.14
N LEU A 155 -21.03 -2.61 2.76
CA LEU A 155 -22.39 -2.68 3.30
C LEU A 155 -23.05 -4.03 2.95
N LYS A 156 -22.93 -4.51 1.71
CA LYS A 156 -23.43 -5.85 1.33
C LYS A 156 -22.76 -6.95 2.14
N ALA A 157 -21.44 -6.87 2.34
CA ALA A 157 -20.68 -7.84 3.15
C ALA A 157 -21.07 -7.81 4.63
N ALA A 158 -21.40 -6.64 5.18
CA ALA A 158 -21.89 -6.49 6.54
C ALA A 158 -23.31 -7.08 6.71
N HIS A 159 -24.19 -6.90 5.73
CA HIS A 159 -25.57 -7.41 5.77
C HIS A 159 -25.72 -8.87 5.35
N GLY A 160 -24.77 -9.42 4.58
CA GLY A 160 -24.76 -10.79 4.08
C GLY A 160 -24.45 -11.86 5.13
N ARG A 161 -24.17 -11.49 6.38
CA ARG A 161 -24.13 -12.43 7.51
C ARG A 161 -25.54 -12.67 8.06
N LYS A 162 -26.34 -13.47 7.35
CA LYS A 162 -27.52 -14.13 7.91
C LYS A 162 -27.49 -15.60 7.58
#